data_AF-A0A948TRY3-F1
#
_entry.id   AF-A0A948TRY3-F1
#
_cell.length_a   1.000
_cell.length_b   1.000
_cell.length_c   1.000
_cell.angle_alpha   90.00
_cell.angle_beta   90.00
_cell.angle_gamma   90.00
#
_symmetry.space_group_name_H-M   'P 1'
#
loop_
_entity.id
_entity.type
_entity.pdbx_description
1 polymer ?
#
loop_
_entity_poly.entity_id
_entity_poly.type
_entity_poly.pdbx_seq_one_letter_code
_entity_poly.pdbx_strand_id
1 'polypeptide(L)'
;MRWPWQRKSSGDQLVVSWSGQTLAYVLARARQDGIYQVLKLGVARQGADSMDAFVHRLQGLGLKGFEACIMLRPEQYQLLQIDTPAVPPEELRAAARYQIRDMINSHVDDVTLDVMRVGDAQQKGKSHLFVVAAANAVVRSVLALGDAMHWAVSVIDIQETAQRNLQNALAARDGQADQVNASLLVVNGQEAVLTISANEELFYSRSFDLPEGFFEASWRPPIAGMVATEVDAFTPVQDYVPEHAGQAGAYSQDYSGASAAALSSVSVATAHEAPVQRFLVEVQRSLDVWDRTWTSHAAAWPAPLCR
;
A
#
# COMPACT_ATOMS: atom_id res chain seq x y z
N MET A 1 24.16 34.15 -32.10
CA MET A 1 23.62 34.85 -30.91
C MET A 1 23.51 33.84 -29.79
N ARG A 2 24.30 33.97 -28.72
CA ARG A 2 24.27 33.08 -27.54
C ARG A 2 23.52 33.79 -26.42
N TRP A 3 22.41 33.21 -25.98
CA TRP A 3 21.55 33.75 -24.93
C TRP A 3 22.18 33.48 -23.54
N PRO A 4 22.49 34.50 -22.71
CA PRO A 4 23.29 34.31 -21.50
C PRO A 4 22.44 34.33 -20.23
N TRP A 5 21.46 33.43 -20.12
CA TRP A 5 20.70 33.24 -18.88
C TRP A 5 20.38 31.76 -18.66
N GLN A 6 21.38 30.98 -18.26
CA GLN A 6 21.10 29.73 -17.55
C GLN A 6 20.56 30.12 -16.18
N ARG A 7 19.25 29.99 -15.98
CA ARG A 7 18.68 29.95 -14.62
C ARG A 7 19.47 28.87 -13.87
N LYS A 8 20.18 29.26 -12.81
CA LYS A 8 20.62 28.31 -11.80
C LYS A 8 19.34 27.65 -11.29
N SER A 9 19.05 26.41 -11.70
CA SER A 9 18.05 25.63 -11.00
C SER A 9 18.53 25.53 -9.57
N SER A 10 17.69 25.87 -8.60
CA SER A 10 18.10 25.93 -7.20
C SER A 10 18.48 24.55 -6.63
N GLY A 11 18.29 23.48 -7.41
CA GLY A 11 18.37 22.10 -6.96
C GLY A 11 17.25 21.75 -5.98
N ASP A 12 16.30 22.65 -5.77
CA ASP A 12 15.17 22.46 -4.87
C ASP A 12 14.08 21.68 -5.60
N GLN A 13 13.66 20.58 -4.99
CA GLN A 13 12.61 19.70 -5.47
C GLN A 13 11.51 19.62 -4.44
N LEU A 14 10.27 19.75 -4.92
CA LEU A 14 9.07 19.65 -4.12
C LEU A 14 8.38 18.31 -4.41
N VAL A 15 8.26 17.45 -3.41
CA VAL A 15 7.43 16.25 -3.50
C VAL A 15 6.12 16.52 -2.77
N VAL A 16 5.00 16.23 -3.43
CA VAL A 16 3.65 16.45 -2.86
C VAL A 16 2.77 15.23 -3.06
N SER A 17 1.86 15.01 -2.11
CA SER A 17 0.77 14.04 -2.23
C SER A 17 -0.53 14.73 -1.86
N TRP A 18 -1.47 14.78 -2.80
CA TRP A 18 -2.79 15.38 -2.62
C TRP A 18 -3.88 14.32 -2.68
N SER A 19 -4.43 13.95 -1.52
CA SER A 19 -5.50 12.96 -1.39
C SER A 19 -6.43 13.36 -0.25
N GLY A 20 -7.74 13.08 -0.38
CA GLY A 20 -8.71 13.29 0.71
C GLY A 20 -8.67 14.69 1.32
N GLN A 21 -8.57 15.74 0.49
CA GLN A 21 -8.45 17.14 0.93
C GLN A 21 -7.22 17.45 1.82
N THR A 22 -6.20 16.60 1.74
CA THR A 22 -4.97 16.69 2.52
C THR A 22 -3.77 16.71 1.59
N LEU A 23 -2.93 17.73 1.73
CA LEU A 23 -1.65 17.87 1.04
C LEU A 23 -0.53 17.51 2.00
N ALA A 24 0.17 16.40 1.77
CA ALA A 24 1.48 16.16 2.36
C ALA A 24 2.56 16.71 1.41
N TYR A 25 3.60 17.34 1.96
CA TYR A 25 4.67 17.90 1.14
C TYR A 25 6.03 17.78 1.81
N VAL A 26 7.07 17.64 0.98
CA VAL A 26 8.48 17.70 1.36
C VAL A 26 9.21 18.55 0.31
N LEU A 27 9.82 19.63 0.76
CA LEU A 27 10.73 20.45 -0.02
C LEU A 27 12.16 20.08 0.40
N ALA A 28 12.95 19.61 -0.55
CA ALA A 28 14.33 19.22 -0.33
C ALA A 28 15.26 19.84 -1.36
N ARG A 29 16.54 20.00 -0.99
CA ARG A 29 17.61 20.43 -1.89
C ARG A 29 18.55 19.28 -2.15
N ALA A 30 18.77 18.96 -3.42
CA ALA A 30 19.81 18.01 -3.81
C ALA A 30 21.20 18.61 -3.55
N ARG A 31 22.06 17.87 -2.86
CA ARG A 31 23.47 18.22 -2.66
C ARG A 31 24.35 17.48 -3.68
N GLN A 32 25.58 17.96 -3.86
CA GLN A 32 26.55 17.38 -4.80
C GLN A 32 26.99 15.95 -4.44
N ASP A 33 26.79 15.54 -3.19
CA ASP A 33 27.10 14.22 -2.64
C ASP A 33 25.95 13.20 -2.84
N GLY A 34 24.88 13.59 -3.54
CA GLY A 34 23.69 12.75 -3.75
C GLY A 34 22.74 12.70 -2.56
N ILE A 35 23.04 13.42 -1.47
CA ILE A 35 22.17 13.51 -0.30
C ILE A 35 21.18 14.65 -0.47
N TYR A 36 19.94 14.44 -0.01
CA TYR A 36 18.92 15.48 0.01
C TYR A 36 18.88 16.16 1.38
N GLN A 37 18.98 17.49 1.39
CA GLN A 37 18.71 18.28 2.59
C GLN A 37 17.24 18.66 2.62
N VAL A 38 16.49 18.16 3.61
CA VAL A 38 15.10 18.57 3.80
C VAL A 38 15.06 20.01 4.30
N LEU A 39 14.44 20.89 3.52
CA LEU A 39 14.26 22.31 3.84
C LEU A 39 12.93 22.56 4.57
N LYS A 40 11.88 21.85 4.15
CA LYS A 40 10.55 21.97 4.74
C LYS A 40 9.78 20.66 4.54
N LEU A 41 9.00 20.27 5.52
CA LEU A 41 8.02 19.19 5.39
C LEU A 41 6.77 19.57 6.17
N GLY A 42 5.62 19.02 5.77
CA GLY A 42 4.39 19.28 6.50
C GLY A 42 3.16 18.64 5.85
N VAL A 43 2.05 18.83 6.55
CA VAL A 43 0.72 18.40 6.10
C VAL A 43 -0.21 19.60 6.21
N ALA A 44 -0.86 19.96 5.11
CA ALA A 44 -1.86 21.01 5.03
C ALA A 44 -3.21 20.40 4.66
N ARG A 45 -4.23 20.65 5.49
CA ARG A 45 -5.60 20.21 5.22
C ARG A 45 -6.39 21.37 4.62
N GLN A 46 -7.15 21.10 3.57
CA GLN A 46 -8.08 22.10 3.02
C GLN A 46 -9.21 22.38 4.01
N GLY A 47 -9.76 21.36 4.67
CA GLY A 47 -10.83 21.54 5.65
C GLY A 47 -12.10 22.09 4.99
N ALA A 48 -12.70 23.12 5.60
CA ALA A 48 -13.92 23.75 5.07
C ALA A 48 -13.63 24.83 4.00
N ASP A 49 -12.37 25.08 3.67
CA ASP A 49 -12.00 26.16 2.77
C ASP A 49 -12.28 25.85 1.31
N SER A 50 -12.55 26.90 0.53
CA SER A 50 -12.52 26.80 -0.93
C SER A 50 -11.10 26.47 -1.41
N MET A 51 -11.01 25.91 -2.63
CA MET A 51 -9.72 25.60 -3.24
C MET A 51 -8.84 26.87 -3.37
N ASP A 52 -9.42 28.02 -3.74
CA ASP A 52 -8.67 29.27 -3.87
C ASP A 52 -8.08 29.75 -2.53
N ALA A 53 -8.86 29.67 -1.45
CA ALA A 53 -8.38 30.02 -0.12
C ALA A 53 -7.28 29.05 0.35
N PHE A 54 -7.42 27.76 0.05
CA PHE A 54 -6.41 26.77 0.35
C PHE A 54 -5.10 27.03 -0.44
N VAL A 55 -5.19 27.27 -1.75
CA VAL A 55 -4.05 27.65 -2.58
C VAL A 55 -3.35 28.90 -2.03
N HIS A 56 -4.11 29.92 -1.63
CA HIS A 56 -3.53 31.13 -1.04
C HIS A 56 -2.73 30.82 0.24
N ARG A 57 -3.22 29.92 1.11
CA ARG A 57 -2.46 29.46 2.27
C ARG A 57 -1.19 28.71 1.89
N LEU A 58 -1.26 27.81 0.93
CA LEU A 58 -0.09 27.07 0.46
C LEU A 58 0.98 28.00 -0.14
N GLN A 59 0.56 29.06 -0.84
CA GLN A 59 1.46 30.11 -1.32
C GLN A 59 2.08 30.88 -0.15
N GLY A 60 1.32 31.16 0.91
CA GLY A 60 1.82 31.73 2.17
C GLY A 60 2.84 30.83 2.89
N LEU A 61 2.74 29.51 2.72
CA LEU A 61 3.76 28.56 3.16
C LEU A 61 5.02 28.57 2.26
N GLY A 62 5.05 29.36 1.20
CA GLY A 62 6.18 29.45 0.27
C GLY A 62 6.38 28.18 -0.54
N LEU A 63 5.29 27.53 -0.95
CA LEU A 63 5.32 26.32 -1.80
C LEU A 63 5.09 26.62 -3.28
N LYS A 64 5.05 27.89 -3.70
CA LYS A 64 4.76 28.30 -5.08
C LYS A 64 6.00 28.19 -5.99
N GLY A 65 5.83 27.73 -7.23
CA GLY A 65 6.84 27.92 -8.29
C GLY A 65 8.02 26.93 -8.31
N PHE A 66 7.86 25.73 -7.74
CA PHE A 66 8.91 24.71 -7.71
C PHE A 66 8.79 23.68 -8.85
N GLU A 67 9.89 23.00 -9.15
CA GLU A 67 9.85 21.71 -9.84
C GLU A 67 9.26 20.68 -8.87
N ALA A 68 8.18 20.02 -9.30
CA ALA A 68 7.42 19.15 -8.42
C ALA A 68 7.29 17.72 -8.95
N CYS A 69 7.35 16.77 -8.02
CA CYS A 69 6.92 15.40 -8.21
C CYS A 69 5.65 15.19 -7.39
N ILE A 70 4.63 14.62 -8.02
CA ILE A 70 3.38 14.27 -7.35
C ILE A 70 3.44 12.78 -7.03
N MET A 71 3.11 12.39 -5.81
CA MET A 71 2.94 10.99 -5.44
C MET A 71 1.44 10.72 -5.22
N LEU A 72 0.87 9.81 -6.00
CA LEU A 72 -0.48 9.31 -5.78
C LEU A 72 -0.49 8.33 -4.60
N ARG A 73 -1.58 8.33 -3.85
CA ARG A 73 -1.83 7.38 -2.75
C ARG A 73 -2.59 6.15 -3.27
N PRO A 74 -2.48 4.98 -2.60
CA PRO A 74 -3.08 3.73 -3.06
C PRO A 74 -4.57 3.85 -3.40
N GLU A 75 -5.33 4.67 -2.65
CA GLU A 75 -6.75 4.90 -2.92
C GLU A 75 -7.04 5.66 -4.24
N GLN A 76 -6.02 6.17 -4.93
CA GLN A 76 -6.13 7.03 -6.11
C GLN A 76 -5.82 6.31 -7.43
N TYR A 77 -5.33 5.07 -7.37
CA TYR A 77 -5.01 4.25 -8.54
C TYR A 77 -5.26 2.77 -8.24
N GLN A 78 -5.29 1.97 -9.30
CA GLN A 78 -5.30 0.52 -9.22
C GLN A 78 -4.00 0.00 -9.82
N LEU A 79 -3.27 -0.82 -9.05
CA LEU A 79 -2.08 -1.52 -9.53
C LEU A 79 -2.48 -2.95 -9.92
N LEU A 80 -2.26 -3.31 -11.17
CA LEU A 80 -2.55 -4.64 -11.71
C LEU A 80 -1.26 -5.32 -12.15
N GLN A 81 -1.17 -6.64 -11.98
CA GLN A 81 -0.11 -7.45 -12.56
C GLN A 81 -0.69 -8.33 -13.66
N ILE A 82 -0.12 -8.23 -14.87
CA ILE A 82 -0.53 -9.00 -16.05
C ILE A 82 0.66 -9.73 -16.67
N ASP A 83 0.39 -10.74 -17.50
CA ASP A 83 1.41 -11.31 -18.38
C ASP A 83 1.87 -10.26 -19.40
N THR A 84 3.18 -10.15 -19.62
CA THR A 84 3.73 -9.17 -20.57
C THR A 84 3.20 -9.48 -21.97
N PRO A 85 2.51 -8.52 -22.63
CA PRO A 85 2.02 -8.73 -23.98
C PRO A 85 3.18 -8.97 -24.96
N ALA A 86 2.99 -9.87 -25.94
CA ALA A 86 3.98 -10.18 -26.97
C ALA A 86 4.03 -9.12 -28.09
N VAL A 87 4.25 -7.86 -27.71
CA VAL A 87 4.31 -6.71 -28.61
C VAL A 87 5.61 -5.92 -28.37
N PRO A 88 6.05 -5.09 -29.32
CA PRO A 88 7.20 -4.21 -29.14
C PRO A 88 7.03 -3.25 -27.94
N PRO A 89 8.13 -2.77 -27.32
CA PRO A 89 8.08 -1.89 -26.15
C PRO A 89 7.18 -0.65 -26.32
N GLU A 90 7.18 -0.06 -27.50
CA GLU A 90 6.38 1.11 -27.87
C GLU A 90 4.86 0.84 -27.88
N GLU A 91 4.46 -0.41 -28.07
CA GLU A 91 3.05 -0.83 -28.10
C GLU A 91 2.55 -1.40 -26.76
N LEU A 92 3.45 -1.61 -25.78
CA LEU A 92 3.11 -2.23 -24.50
C LEU A 92 1.97 -1.52 -23.78
N ARG A 93 1.96 -0.18 -23.77
CA ARG A 93 0.92 0.61 -23.11
C ARG A 93 -0.46 0.35 -23.74
N ALA A 94 -0.53 0.31 -25.07
CA ALA A 94 -1.78 0.07 -25.79
C ALA A 94 -2.27 -1.38 -25.61
N ALA A 95 -1.36 -2.35 -25.67
CA ALA A 95 -1.69 -3.76 -25.44
C ALA A 95 -2.13 -4.02 -24.00
N ALA A 96 -1.43 -3.45 -23.01
CA ALA A 96 -1.81 -3.52 -21.61
C ALA A 96 -3.21 -2.95 -21.39
N ARG A 97 -3.50 -1.76 -21.95
CA ARG A 97 -4.83 -1.14 -21.91
C ARG A 97 -5.95 -2.06 -22.37
N TYR A 98 -5.73 -2.81 -23.45
CA TYR A 98 -6.71 -3.76 -23.94
C TYR A 98 -6.92 -4.93 -22.96
N GLN A 99 -5.83 -5.48 -22.41
CA GLN A 99 -5.91 -6.60 -21.47
C GLN A 99 -6.60 -6.25 -20.15
N ILE A 100 -6.33 -5.07 -19.60
CA ILE A 100 -6.88 -4.67 -18.29
C ILE A 100 -8.30 -4.10 -18.35
N ARG A 101 -8.89 -3.97 -19.55
CA ARG A 101 -10.19 -3.31 -19.76
C ARG A 101 -11.30 -3.82 -18.84
N ASP A 102 -11.35 -5.14 -18.62
CA ASP A 102 -12.37 -5.79 -17.81
C ASP A 102 -11.90 -6.03 -16.36
N MET A 103 -10.68 -5.61 -16.00
CA MET A 103 -10.07 -5.79 -14.67
C MET A 103 -10.13 -4.52 -13.81
N ILE A 104 -10.34 -3.36 -14.43
CA ILE A 104 -10.35 -2.07 -13.73
C ILE A 104 -11.76 -1.69 -13.26
N ASN A 105 -11.81 -0.95 -12.14
CA ASN A 105 -13.07 -0.50 -11.54
C ASN A 105 -13.74 0.67 -12.29
N SER A 106 -13.11 1.20 -13.33
CA SER A 106 -13.56 2.36 -14.10
C SER A 106 -13.53 2.06 -15.60
N HIS A 107 -14.21 2.85 -16.41
CA HIS A 107 -14.12 2.67 -17.86
C HIS A 107 -12.69 2.97 -18.34
N VAL A 108 -12.15 2.15 -19.23
CA VAL A 108 -10.76 2.27 -19.71
C VAL A 108 -10.47 3.64 -20.34
N ASP A 109 -11.48 4.26 -20.96
CA ASP A 109 -11.38 5.61 -21.55
C ASP A 109 -11.31 6.75 -20.53
N ASP A 110 -11.70 6.47 -19.29
CA ASP A 110 -11.65 7.43 -18.19
C ASP A 110 -10.43 7.25 -17.29
N VAL A 111 -9.48 6.41 -17.68
CA VAL A 111 -8.23 6.20 -16.93
C VAL A 111 -6.99 6.56 -17.75
N THR A 112 -6.03 7.16 -17.05
CA THR A 112 -4.65 7.31 -17.47
C THR A 112 -3.91 6.10 -16.95
N LEU A 113 -3.12 5.45 -17.80
CA LEU A 113 -2.36 4.27 -17.41
C LEU A 113 -0.91 4.37 -17.84
N ASP A 114 -0.06 3.76 -17.04
CA ASP A 114 1.34 3.53 -17.38
C ASP A 114 1.77 2.13 -16.95
N VAL A 115 2.89 1.69 -17.49
CA VAL A 115 3.35 0.31 -17.33
C VAL A 115 4.79 0.26 -16.85
N MET A 116 5.09 -0.67 -15.96
CA MET A 116 6.45 -0.97 -15.52
C MET A 116 6.66 -2.48 -15.46
N ARG A 117 7.88 -2.94 -15.74
CA ARG A 117 8.20 -4.37 -15.68
C ARG A 117 8.19 -4.84 -14.23
N VAL A 118 7.83 -6.10 -14.03
CA VAL A 118 8.01 -6.78 -12.74
C VAL A 118 9.42 -7.35 -12.70
N GLY A 119 10.21 -6.91 -11.75
CA GLY A 119 11.57 -7.39 -11.54
C GLY A 119 12.56 -6.99 -12.62
N ASP A 120 13.72 -7.65 -12.62
CA ASP A 120 14.76 -7.44 -13.61
C ASP A 120 14.49 -8.19 -14.93
N ALA A 121 15.12 -7.73 -16.01
CA ALA A 121 15.00 -8.35 -17.33
C ALA A 121 15.67 -9.74 -17.44
N GLN A 122 16.32 -10.23 -16.38
CA GLN A 122 17.06 -11.50 -16.38
C GLN A 122 16.22 -12.69 -15.89
N GLN A 123 14.99 -12.45 -15.42
CA GLN A 123 14.06 -13.49 -15.02
C GLN A 123 13.82 -14.49 -16.17
N LYS A 124 14.24 -15.75 -15.96
CA LYS A 124 13.92 -16.88 -16.86
C LYS A 124 12.48 -17.31 -16.61
N GLY A 125 11.58 -17.04 -17.54
CA GLY A 125 10.17 -17.44 -17.45
C GLY A 125 9.22 -16.53 -18.21
N LYS A 126 7.92 -16.62 -17.89
CA LYS A 126 6.93 -15.64 -18.33
C LYS A 126 7.22 -14.32 -17.62
N SER A 127 7.44 -13.26 -18.39
CA SER A 127 7.62 -11.92 -17.83
C SER A 127 6.26 -11.32 -17.47
N HIS A 128 6.20 -10.61 -16.35
CA HIS A 128 5.02 -9.90 -15.91
C HIS A 128 5.20 -8.38 -16.04
N LEU A 129 4.09 -7.68 -16.17
CA LEU A 129 4.02 -6.23 -16.26
C LEU A 129 3.09 -5.71 -15.17
N PHE A 130 3.56 -4.74 -14.40
CA PHE A 130 2.69 -3.92 -13.58
C PHE A 130 2.04 -2.85 -14.45
N VAL A 131 0.73 -2.71 -14.32
CA VAL A 131 -0.07 -1.68 -14.96
C VAL A 131 -0.68 -0.81 -13.86
N VAL A 132 -0.34 0.47 -13.89
CA VAL A 132 -0.90 1.47 -12.99
C VAL A 132 -2.04 2.15 -13.73
N ALA A 133 -3.25 2.12 -13.18
CA ALA A 133 -4.41 2.80 -13.76
C ALA A 133 -4.98 3.81 -12.76
N ALA A 134 -4.93 5.09 -13.10
CA ALA A 134 -5.50 6.17 -12.29
C ALA A 134 -6.63 6.85 -13.04
N ALA A 135 -7.73 7.17 -12.35
CA ALA A 135 -8.84 7.89 -12.97
C ALA A 135 -8.38 9.27 -13.48
N ASN A 136 -8.80 9.64 -14.69
CA ASN A 136 -8.45 10.92 -15.30
C ASN A 136 -8.85 12.10 -14.41
N ALA A 137 -9.93 11.97 -13.63
CA ALA A 137 -10.35 12.98 -12.66
C ALA A 137 -9.33 13.21 -11.54
N VAL A 138 -8.68 12.15 -11.04
CA VAL A 138 -7.61 12.23 -10.03
C VAL A 138 -6.41 12.97 -10.63
N VAL A 139 -5.94 12.54 -11.80
CA VAL A 139 -4.80 13.15 -12.49
C VAL A 139 -5.06 14.64 -12.77
N ARG A 140 -6.26 14.97 -13.26
CA ARG A 140 -6.66 16.37 -13.47
C ARG A 140 -6.69 17.18 -12.16
N SER A 141 -7.19 16.60 -11.07
CA SER A 141 -7.27 17.26 -9.76
C SER A 141 -5.89 17.64 -9.24
N VAL A 142 -4.92 16.73 -9.29
CA VAL A 142 -3.56 16.99 -8.82
C VAL A 142 -2.82 17.99 -9.73
N LEU A 143 -3.02 17.91 -11.05
CA LEU A 143 -2.44 18.85 -12.00
C LEU A 143 -3.05 20.25 -11.87
N ALA A 144 -4.36 20.36 -11.65
CA ALA A 144 -5.01 21.66 -11.41
C ALA A 144 -4.46 22.36 -10.17
N LEU A 145 -4.20 21.61 -9.09
CA LEU A 145 -3.51 22.15 -7.91
C LEU A 145 -2.08 22.58 -8.26
N GLY A 146 -1.36 21.78 -9.06
CA GLY A 146 -0.04 22.12 -9.56
C GLY A 146 -0.03 23.42 -10.36
N ASP A 147 -0.96 23.59 -11.29
CA ASP A 147 -1.12 24.79 -12.11
C ASP A 147 -1.41 26.02 -11.24
N ALA A 148 -2.33 25.91 -10.28
CA ALA A 148 -2.64 26.98 -9.34
C ALA A 148 -1.45 27.39 -8.44
N MET A 149 -0.54 26.45 -8.18
CA MET A 149 0.71 26.66 -7.45
C MET A 149 1.90 27.01 -8.35
N HIS A 150 1.70 27.04 -9.67
CA HIS A 150 2.73 27.16 -10.70
C HIS A 150 3.87 26.16 -10.55
N TRP A 151 3.55 24.91 -10.23
CA TRP A 151 4.52 23.82 -10.20
C TRP A 151 4.87 23.36 -11.60
N ALA A 152 6.15 23.14 -11.85
CA ALA A 152 6.61 22.40 -13.02
C ALA A 152 6.56 20.91 -12.67
N VAL A 153 5.40 20.28 -12.87
CA VAL A 153 5.19 18.85 -12.60
C VAL A 153 5.87 18.03 -13.68
N SER A 154 6.89 17.26 -13.31
CA SER A 154 7.65 16.41 -14.24
C SER A 154 7.28 14.94 -14.16
N VAL A 155 6.87 14.48 -12.97
CA VAL A 155 6.57 13.08 -12.66
C VAL A 155 5.33 13.01 -11.78
N ILE A 156 4.44 12.07 -12.10
CA ILE A 156 3.38 11.58 -11.22
C ILE A 156 3.77 10.14 -10.87
N ASP A 157 4.20 9.96 -9.63
CA ASP A 157 4.69 8.70 -9.06
C ASP A 157 3.60 8.03 -8.22
N ILE A 158 3.85 6.79 -7.81
CA ILE A 158 2.95 6.01 -6.93
C ILE A 158 3.67 5.60 -5.64
N GLN A 159 2.91 5.08 -4.69
CA GLN A 159 3.47 4.70 -3.39
C GLN A 159 4.47 3.55 -3.49
N GLU A 160 4.22 2.55 -4.35
CA GLU A 160 5.06 1.36 -4.48
C GLU A 160 6.46 1.69 -5.01
N THR A 161 6.55 2.55 -6.02
CA THR A 161 7.82 3.00 -6.60
C THR A 161 8.58 3.90 -5.63
N ALA A 162 7.87 4.74 -4.87
CA ALA A 162 8.46 5.51 -3.79
C ALA A 162 9.00 4.61 -2.65
N GLN A 163 8.24 3.58 -2.25
CA GLN A 163 8.68 2.57 -1.28
C GLN A 163 9.91 1.80 -1.79
N ARG A 164 9.90 1.35 -3.05
CA ARG A 164 11.05 0.71 -3.70
C ARG A 164 12.28 1.62 -3.65
N ASN A 165 12.15 2.89 -4.00
CA ASN A 165 13.27 3.85 -3.94
C ASN A 165 13.84 3.97 -2.53
N LEU A 166 12.96 4.01 -1.51
CA LEU A 166 13.38 4.05 -0.11
C LEU A 166 14.07 2.75 0.32
N GLN A 167 13.53 1.59 -0.05
CA GLN A 167 14.12 0.26 0.22
C GLN A 167 15.54 0.20 -0.35
N ASN A 168 15.72 0.58 -1.61
CA ASN A 168 17.03 0.59 -2.28
C ASN A 168 18.01 1.53 -1.59
N ALA A 169 17.57 2.75 -1.23
CA ALA A 169 18.42 3.72 -0.54
C ALA A 169 18.88 3.22 0.84
N LEU A 170 18.00 2.54 1.58
CA LEU A 170 18.33 1.94 2.88
C LEU A 170 19.28 0.74 2.72
N ALA A 171 18.99 -0.15 1.78
CA ALA A 171 19.83 -1.31 1.49
C ALA A 171 21.25 -0.89 1.05
N ALA A 172 21.36 0.13 0.19
CA ALA A 172 22.65 0.68 -0.23
C ALA A 172 23.43 1.30 0.94
N ARG A 173 22.75 2.05 1.82
CA ARG A 173 23.36 2.64 3.01
C ARG A 173 23.89 1.57 3.97
N ASP A 174 23.16 0.47 4.11
CA ASP A 174 23.48 -0.59 5.07
C ASP A 174 24.41 -1.68 4.46
N GLY A 175 24.87 -1.50 3.22
CA GLY A 175 25.80 -2.41 2.54
C GLY A 175 25.15 -3.72 2.07
N GLN A 176 23.84 -3.70 1.86
CA GLN A 176 22.98 -4.86 1.54
C GLN A 176 22.26 -4.68 0.20
N ALA A 177 22.84 -3.93 -0.75
CA ALA A 177 22.20 -3.61 -2.03
C ALA A 177 21.80 -4.86 -2.85
N ASP A 178 22.54 -5.96 -2.71
CA ASP A 178 22.29 -7.23 -3.41
C ASP A 178 21.24 -8.12 -2.70
N GLN A 179 20.67 -7.67 -1.58
CA GLN A 179 19.66 -8.42 -0.84
C GLN A 179 18.24 -8.08 -1.30
N VAL A 180 17.36 -9.06 -1.15
CA VAL A 180 15.92 -8.84 -1.29
C VAL A 180 15.43 -8.09 -0.06
N ASN A 181 14.68 -7.02 -0.28
CA ASN A 181 14.09 -6.20 0.76
C ASN A 181 12.57 -6.22 0.67
N ALA A 182 11.90 -6.51 1.79
CA ALA A 182 10.46 -6.37 1.94
C ALA A 182 10.13 -5.14 2.80
N SER A 183 9.08 -4.39 2.44
CA SER A 183 8.60 -3.24 3.18
C SER A 183 7.09 -3.29 3.26
N LEU A 184 6.55 -3.15 4.47
CA LEU A 184 5.12 -3.01 4.72
C LEU A 184 4.87 -1.60 5.25
N LEU A 185 4.17 -0.78 4.47
CA LEU A 185 3.75 0.55 4.90
C LEU A 185 2.29 0.48 5.35
N VAL A 186 2.07 0.83 6.61
CA VAL A 186 0.74 0.88 7.23
C VAL A 186 0.48 2.32 7.66
N VAL A 187 -0.62 2.91 7.19
CA VAL A 187 -1.03 4.27 7.55
C VAL A 187 -2.49 4.23 7.99
N ASN A 188 -2.82 4.95 9.06
CA ASN A 188 -4.18 4.97 9.58
C ASN A 188 -5.16 5.55 8.55
N GLY A 189 -6.28 4.85 8.35
CA GLY A 189 -7.31 5.20 7.37
C GLY A 189 -6.93 4.96 5.91
N GLN A 190 -5.88 4.19 5.64
CA GLN A 190 -5.47 3.81 4.28
C GLN A 190 -5.16 2.31 4.21
N GLU A 191 -5.14 1.77 2.99
CA GLU A 191 -4.67 0.40 2.75
C GLU A 191 -3.20 0.26 3.14
N ALA A 192 -2.84 -0.89 3.71
CA ALA A 192 -1.45 -1.25 3.93
C ALA A 192 -0.85 -1.80 2.63
N VAL A 193 0.37 -1.39 2.29
CA VAL A 193 1.04 -1.79 1.05
C VAL A 193 2.33 -2.52 1.37
N LEU A 194 2.40 -3.79 0.96
CA LEU A 194 3.59 -4.63 1.01
C LEU A 194 4.29 -4.59 -0.34
N THR A 195 5.56 -4.18 -0.35
CA THR A 195 6.43 -4.22 -1.52
C THR A 195 7.64 -5.11 -1.28
N ILE A 196 8.01 -5.90 -2.28
CA ILE A 196 9.26 -6.66 -2.28
C ILE A 196 10.09 -6.20 -3.47
N SER A 197 11.31 -5.77 -3.18
CA SER A 197 12.26 -5.22 -4.15
C SER A 197 13.63 -5.89 -4.01
N ALA A 198 14.34 -5.98 -5.12
CA ALA A 198 15.72 -6.47 -5.18
C ALA A 198 16.41 -5.85 -6.40
N ASN A 199 17.73 -5.64 -6.36
CA ASN A 199 18.50 -5.09 -7.50
C ASN A 199 17.88 -3.81 -8.10
N GLU A 200 17.38 -2.93 -7.24
CA GLU A 200 16.68 -1.70 -7.63
C GLU A 200 15.31 -1.86 -8.30
N GLU A 201 14.81 -3.09 -8.48
CA GLU A 201 13.56 -3.40 -9.17
C GLU A 201 12.45 -3.86 -8.20
N LEU A 202 11.20 -3.59 -8.58
CA LEU A 202 10.01 -4.03 -7.83
C LEU A 202 9.55 -5.39 -8.35
N PHE A 203 9.53 -6.41 -7.48
CA PHE A 203 9.12 -7.77 -7.85
C PHE A 203 7.71 -8.13 -7.39
N TYR A 204 7.23 -7.51 -6.31
CA TYR A 204 5.94 -7.83 -5.74
C TYR A 204 5.32 -6.59 -5.10
N SER A 205 4.03 -6.42 -5.29
CA SER A 205 3.20 -5.48 -4.53
C SER A 205 1.88 -6.14 -4.17
N ARG A 206 1.41 -5.89 -2.94
CA ARG A 206 0.07 -6.26 -2.51
C ARG A 206 -0.46 -5.22 -1.54
N SER A 207 -1.70 -4.79 -1.76
CA SER A 207 -2.44 -4.00 -0.78
C SER A 207 -3.32 -4.87 0.11
N PHE A 208 -3.57 -4.38 1.32
CA PHE A 208 -4.40 -5.02 2.34
C PHE A 208 -5.33 -3.99 2.96
N ASP A 209 -6.59 -4.34 3.08
CA ASP A 209 -7.55 -3.58 3.87
C ASP A 209 -7.21 -3.69 5.35
N LEU A 210 -7.11 -2.54 6.02
CA LEU A 210 -6.90 -2.51 7.47
C LEU A 210 -8.24 -2.54 8.20
N PRO A 211 -8.39 -3.40 9.22
CA PRO A 211 -9.61 -3.41 10.02
C PRO A 211 -9.76 -2.10 10.81
N GLU A 212 -10.99 -1.72 11.13
CA GLU A 212 -11.25 -0.59 12.02
C GLU A 212 -10.60 -0.85 13.39
N GLY A 213 -10.00 0.19 13.97
CA GLY A 213 -9.31 0.05 15.26
C GLY A 213 -7.95 -0.65 15.17
N PHE A 214 -7.39 -0.89 13.98
CA PHE A 214 -6.13 -1.63 13.79
C PHE A 214 -4.95 -1.06 14.60
N PHE A 215 -4.85 0.27 14.67
CA PHE A 215 -3.77 0.94 15.40
C PHE A 215 -4.02 0.96 16.92
N GLU A 216 -5.28 0.87 17.34
CA GLU A 216 -5.71 0.82 18.73
C GLU A 216 -5.71 -0.60 19.32
N ALA A 217 -5.70 -1.62 18.46
CA ALA A 217 -5.76 -3.02 18.84
C ALA A 217 -4.48 -3.48 19.57
N SER A 218 -4.62 -4.53 20.39
CA SER A 218 -3.51 -5.12 21.13
C SER A 218 -2.67 -6.01 20.21
N TRP A 219 -1.39 -5.67 20.04
CA TRP A 219 -0.40 -6.42 19.26
C TRP A 219 0.34 -7.49 20.07
N ARG A 220 -0.21 -7.92 21.21
CA ARG A 220 0.45 -8.94 22.03
C ARG A 220 0.41 -10.29 21.31
N PRO A 221 1.56 -11.01 21.23
CA PRO A 221 1.54 -12.41 20.85
C PRO A 221 0.65 -13.16 21.86
N PRO A 222 -0.16 -14.14 21.42
CA PRO A 222 -0.85 -15.01 22.37
C PRO A 222 0.18 -15.62 23.30
N ILE A 223 -0.03 -15.45 24.61
CA ILE A 223 0.84 -16.05 25.62
C ILE A 223 0.83 -17.56 25.39
N ALA A 224 2.02 -18.15 25.19
CA ALA A 224 2.19 -19.59 25.02
C ALA A 224 1.50 -20.33 26.19
N GLY A 225 0.34 -20.93 25.92
CA GLY A 225 -0.52 -21.57 26.93
C GLY A 225 -2.01 -21.35 26.74
N MET A 226 -2.44 -20.31 26.01
CA MET A 226 -3.82 -20.21 25.51
C MET A 226 -3.87 -20.78 24.10
N VAL A 227 -4.19 -22.07 24.03
CA VAL A 227 -4.60 -22.73 22.80
C VAL A 227 -5.73 -21.90 22.22
N ALA A 228 -5.49 -21.28 21.06
CA ALA A 228 -6.56 -20.80 20.22
C ALA A 228 -7.40 -22.05 19.93
N THR A 229 -8.57 -22.16 20.55
CA THR A 229 -9.57 -23.15 20.15
C THR A 229 -9.73 -22.98 18.66
N GLU A 230 -9.35 -24.01 17.91
CA GLU A 230 -9.61 -24.13 16.49
C GLU A 230 -11.05 -23.66 16.27
N VAL A 231 -11.24 -22.71 15.36
CA VAL A 231 -12.58 -22.39 14.86
C VAL A 231 -12.99 -23.65 14.08
N ASP A 232 -13.62 -24.58 14.79
CA ASP A 232 -14.14 -25.83 14.25
C ASP A 232 -15.25 -25.47 13.27
N ALA A 233 -14.88 -25.38 12.00
CA ALA A 233 -15.77 -25.16 10.88
C ALA A 233 -16.53 -26.46 10.57
N PHE A 234 -17.31 -26.95 11.53
CA PHE A 234 -18.32 -27.97 11.31
C PHE A 234 -19.41 -27.83 12.39
N THR A 235 -20.49 -27.12 12.07
CA THR A 235 -21.72 -27.22 12.86
C THR A 235 -22.54 -28.37 12.26
N PRO A 236 -22.65 -29.54 12.92
CA PRO A 236 -23.54 -30.58 12.42
C PRO A 236 -24.97 -30.09 12.60
N VAL A 237 -25.70 -30.02 11.48
CA VAL A 237 -27.16 -29.81 11.48
C VAL A 237 -27.77 -30.99 12.22
N GLN A 238 -28.34 -30.75 13.40
CA GLN A 238 -29.10 -31.79 14.09
C GLN A 238 -30.44 -31.96 13.37
N ASP A 239 -30.61 -33.11 12.72
CA ASP A 239 -31.88 -33.53 12.15
C ASP A 239 -32.96 -33.52 13.24
N TYR A 240 -33.97 -32.68 13.01
CA TYR A 240 -35.12 -32.53 13.88
C TYR A 240 -36.05 -33.73 13.72
N VAL A 241 -36.09 -34.60 14.73
CA VAL A 241 -37.13 -35.62 14.89
C VAL A 241 -38.05 -35.18 16.04
N PRO A 242 -39.30 -34.75 15.77
CA PRO A 242 -40.21 -34.37 16.83
C PRO A 242 -40.81 -35.62 17.48
N GLU A 243 -40.37 -35.94 18.70
CA GLU A 243 -41.13 -36.84 19.59
C GLU A 243 -42.14 -36.05 20.42
N HIS A 244 -43.40 -36.48 20.35
CA HIS A 244 -44.53 -35.89 21.05
C HIS A 244 -44.41 -36.12 22.57
N ALA A 245 -44.54 -35.03 23.34
CA ALA A 245 -44.55 -35.07 24.79
C ALA A 245 -45.81 -35.74 25.37
N GLY A 246 -45.61 -36.85 26.06
CA GLY A 246 -46.50 -37.39 27.08
C GLY A 246 -46.03 -36.99 28.48
N GLN A 247 -46.77 -36.07 29.08
CA GLN A 247 -47.06 -35.85 30.51
C GLN A 247 -46.12 -36.37 31.63
N ALA A 248 -45.92 -35.43 32.57
CA ALA A 248 -45.72 -35.60 34.02
C ALA A 248 -44.30 -35.79 34.57
N GLY A 249 -44.02 -35.04 35.64
CA GLY A 249 -42.99 -35.40 36.62
C GLY A 249 -42.09 -34.24 37.05
N ALA A 250 -42.34 -33.72 38.25
CA ALA A 250 -41.43 -32.86 38.98
C ALA A 250 -40.08 -33.56 39.26
N TYR A 251 -38.99 -32.81 39.38
CA TYR A 251 -38.16 -32.75 40.61
C TYR A 251 -37.09 -31.66 40.48
N SER A 252 -37.03 -30.87 41.55
CA SER A 252 -36.02 -29.92 42.00
C SER A 252 -34.55 -30.32 41.72
N GLN A 253 -33.69 -29.35 41.36
CA GLN A 253 -32.62 -28.89 42.27
C GLN A 253 -31.79 -27.73 41.71
N ASP A 254 -31.60 -26.74 42.58
CA ASP A 254 -30.70 -25.60 42.51
C ASP A 254 -29.23 -26.01 42.36
N TYR A 255 -28.41 -25.18 41.72
CA TYR A 255 -27.13 -24.72 42.29
C TYR A 255 -26.54 -23.56 41.47
N SER A 256 -25.97 -22.60 42.21
CA SER A 256 -24.87 -21.70 41.84
C SER A 256 -25.10 -20.65 40.75
N GLY A 257 -25.53 -19.47 41.21
CA GLY A 257 -25.05 -18.22 40.64
C GLY A 257 -23.58 -18.00 41.03
N ALA A 258 -22.69 -18.03 40.04
CA ALA A 258 -21.40 -17.32 40.01
C ALA A 258 -20.69 -17.65 38.69
N SER A 259 -20.75 -16.75 37.70
CA SER A 259 -19.73 -16.48 36.66
C SER A 259 -20.36 -15.81 35.43
N ALA A 260 -21.11 -14.73 35.62
CA ALA A 260 -21.56 -13.88 34.49
C ALA A 260 -20.68 -12.62 34.32
N ALA A 261 -19.77 -12.34 35.27
CA ALA A 261 -18.96 -11.12 35.26
C ALA A 261 -17.51 -11.31 34.77
N ALA A 262 -17.03 -12.56 34.63
CA ALA A 262 -15.68 -12.85 34.12
C ALA A 262 -15.64 -13.16 32.61
N LEU A 263 -16.79 -13.45 32.00
CA LEU A 263 -16.90 -13.71 30.55
C LEU A 263 -17.03 -12.43 29.71
N SER A 264 -17.30 -11.28 30.34
CA SER A 264 -17.45 -9.99 29.65
C SER A 264 -16.13 -9.25 29.42
N SER A 265 -15.07 -9.51 30.21
CA SER A 265 -13.75 -8.90 30.00
C SER A 265 -12.87 -9.70 29.04
N VAL A 266 -13.05 -11.02 28.97
CA VAL A 266 -12.31 -11.91 28.05
C VAL A 266 -12.85 -11.82 26.61
N SER A 267 -14.16 -11.56 26.44
CA SER A 267 -14.79 -11.50 25.11
C SER A 267 -14.47 -10.22 24.32
N VAL A 268 -14.19 -9.10 24.98
CA VAL A 268 -13.85 -7.83 24.30
C VAL A 268 -12.39 -7.81 23.82
N ALA A 269 -11.49 -8.45 24.59
CA ALA A 269 -10.07 -8.57 24.22
C ALA A 269 -9.87 -9.52 23.02
N THR A 270 -10.57 -10.66 22.98
CA THR A 270 -10.48 -11.61 21.87
C THR A 270 -11.11 -11.07 20.57
N ALA A 271 -12.12 -10.20 20.66
CA ALA A 271 -12.78 -9.61 19.50
C ALA A 271 -11.88 -8.63 18.72
N HIS A 272 -11.03 -7.85 19.39
CA HIS A 272 -10.11 -6.91 18.75
C HIS A 272 -8.76 -7.54 18.36
N GLU A 273 -8.39 -8.68 18.98
CA GLU A 273 -7.19 -9.43 18.61
C GLU A 273 -7.37 -10.24 17.31
N ALA A 274 -8.59 -10.72 17.03
CA ALA A 274 -8.86 -11.55 15.85
C ALA A 274 -8.60 -10.86 14.49
N PRO A 275 -8.97 -9.57 14.27
CA PRO A 275 -8.69 -8.87 13.01
C PRO A 275 -7.20 -8.62 12.78
N VAL A 276 -6.44 -8.23 13.82
CA VAL A 276 -4.98 -8.01 13.71
C VAL A 276 -4.27 -9.33 13.42
N GLN A 277 -4.66 -10.42 14.07
CA GLN A 277 -4.09 -11.74 13.80
C GLN A 277 -4.39 -12.20 12.36
N ARG A 278 -5.60 -11.96 11.84
CA ARG A 278 -5.93 -12.25 10.43
C ARG A 278 -5.04 -11.47 9.46
N PHE A 279 -4.86 -10.17 9.70
CA PHE A 279 -3.96 -9.34 8.91
C PHE A 279 -2.52 -9.90 8.90
N LEU A 280 -1.97 -10.24 10.07
CA LEU A 280 -0.63 -10.83 10.18
C LEU A 280 -0.52 -12.16 9.41
N VAL A 281 -1.54 -13.01 9.48
CA VAL A 281 -1.59 -14.26 8.72
C VAL A 281 -1.62 -14.01 7.21
N GLU A 282 -2.34 -12.99 6.75
CA GLU A 282 -2.38 -12.61 5.33
C GLU A 282 -1.05 -12.05 4.83
N VAL A 283 -0.38 -11.22 5.64
CA VAL A 283 0.98 -10.74 5.34
C VAL A 283 1.95 -11.92 5.26
N GLN A 284 1.95 -12.82 6.25
CA GLN A 284 2.81 -14.01 6.25
C GLN A 284 2.54 -14.90 5.03
N ARG A 285 1.27 -15.16 4.71
CA ARG A 285 0.90 -15.93 3.51
C ARG A 285 1.41 -15.27 2.23
N SER A 286 1.42 -13.95 2.15
CA SER A 286 1.94 -13.21 0.99
C SER A 286 3.45 -13.40 0.84
N LEU A 287 4.17 -13.33 1.96
CA LEU A 287 5.62 -13.60 2.00
C LEU A 287 5.92 -15.06 1.63
N ASP A 288 5.17 -16.02 2.18
CA ASP A 288 5.35 -17.45 1.88
C ASP A 288 5.08 -17.78 0.42
N VAL A 289 4.03 -17.17 -0.17
CA VAL A 289 3.72 -17.31 -1.60
C VAL A 289 4.85 -16.73 -2.44
N TRP A 290 5.31 -15.54 -2.09
CA TRP A 290 6.43 -14.91 -2.80
C TRP A 290 7.70 -15.76 -2.71
N ASP A 291 8.08 -16.25 -1.52
CA ASP A 291 9.28 -17.05 -1.32
C ASP A 291 9.25 -18.35 -2.15
N ARG A 292 8.09 -19.01 -2.24
CA ARG A 292 7.90 -20.18 -3.13
C ARG A 292 8.06 -19.83 -4.60
N THR A 293 7.53 -18.69 -5.04
CA THR A 293 7.72 -18.23 -6.42
C THR A 293 9.18 -17.84 -6.69
N TRP A 294 9.83 -17.15 -5.75
CA TRP A 294 11.20 -16.67 -5.87
C TRP A 294 12.21 -17.81 -5.88
N THR A 295 12.10 -18.77 -4.95
CA THR A 295 12.99 -19.94 -4.89
C THR A 295 12.93 -20.81 -6.15
N SER A 296 11.80 -20.80 -6.86
CA SER A 296 11.69 -21.45 -8.18
C SER A 296 12.51 -20.73 -9.28
N HIS A 297 12.75 -19.42 -9.13
CA HIS A 297 13.59 -18.59 -10.02
C HIS A 297 15.05 -18.46 -9.56
N ALA A 298 15.33 -18.68 -8.26
CA ALA A 298 16.62 -18.46 -7.61
C ALA A 298 17.72 -19.49 -7.95
N ALA A 299 17.49 -20.44 -8.87
CA ALA A 299 18.56 -21.30 -9.40
C ALA A 299 19.71 -20.52 -10.10
N ALA A 300 19.60 -19.19 -10.21
CA ALA A 300 20.61 -18.30 -10.79
C ALA A 300 21.34 -17.39 -9.79
N TRP A 301 20.99 -17.35 -8.50
CA TRP A 301 21.58 -16.41 -7.53
C TRP A 301 21.84 -17.06 -6.16
N PRO A 302 22.91 -16.68 -5.44
CA PRO A 302 23.24 -17.29 -4.16
C PRO A 302 22.09 -17.05 -3.16
N ALA A 303 21.69 -18.14 -2.49
CA ALA A 303 20.55 -18.20 -1.59
C ALA A 303 20.52 -17.04 -0.57
N PRO A 304 19.33 -16.53 -0.21
CA PRO A 304 19.21 -15.61 0.91
C PRO A 304 19.64 -16.35 2.18
N LEU A 305 20.77 -15.93 2.75
CA LEU A 305 21.16 -16.31 4.09
C LEU A 305 20.20 -15.60 5.05
N CYS A 306 19.06 -16.23 5.35
CA CYS A 306 18.31 -15.92 6.55
C CYS A 306 19.25 -16.09 7.76
N ARG A 307 19.59 -14.99 8.42
CA ARG A 307 20.07 -14.96 9.80
C ARG A 307 19.42 -13.80 10.53
#